data_AF-H3G6I9-F1
#
_entry.id   AF-H3G6I9-F1
#
_cell.length_a   1.000
_cell.length_b   1.000
_cell.length_c   1.000
_cell.angle_alpha   90.00
_cell.angle_beta   90.00
_cell.angle_gamma   90.00
#
_symmetry.space_group_name_H-M   'P 1'
#
loop_
_entity.id
_entity.type
_entity.pdbx_description
1 polymer ?
#
loop_
_entity_poly.entity_id
_entity_poly.type
_entity_poly.pdbx_seq_one_letter_code
_entity_poly.pdbx_strand_id
1 'polypeptide(L)'
;VDEKWIYITEADKTLYLAPGEEPPHRTVQSKRFITKVMFMGAMMRPIHTSDGLLLFDGKLGMWPFTERVLPRSHLEIGLLGRCKRAL
;
A
#
# COMPACT_ATOMS: atom_id res chain seq x y z
N VAL A 1 -5.52 -15.33 6.06
CA VAL A 1 -4.91 -14.41 5.08
C VAL A 1 -5.88 -13.26 4.92
N ASP A 2 -5.39 -12.03 4.99
CA ASP A 2 -6.19 -10.81 4.92
C ASP A 2 -5.72 -9.95 3.74
N GLU A 3 -6.67 -9.30 3.08
CA GLU A 3 -6.44 -8.43 1.93
C GLU A 3 -6.83 -6.99 2.26
N LYS A 4 -5.90 -6.05 2.13
CA LYS A 4 -6.15 -4.64 2.45
C LYS A 4 -5.60 -3.70 1.39
N TRP A 5 -6.45 -2.76 0.95
CA TRP A 5 -6.10 -1.68 0.04
C TRP A 5 -5.51 -0.49 0.81
N ILE A 6 -4.34 -0.03 0.40
CA ILE A 6 -3.67 1.16 0.95
C ILE A 6 -3.34 2.12 -0.20
N TYR A 7 -3.58 3.42 0.00
CA TYR A 7 -3.15 4.45 -0.94
C TYR A 7 -1.69 4.81 -0.66
N ILE A 8 -0.85 4.95 -1.69
CA ILE A 8 0.56 5.35 -1.50
C ILE A 8 0.65 6.76 -0.90
N THR A 9 -0.25 7.65 -1.31
CA THR A 9 -0.37 9.00 -0.77
C THR A 9 -1.80 9.21 -0.27
N GLU A 10 -1.95 9.89 0.87
CA GLU A 10 -3.27 10.35 1.31
C GLU A 10 -3.92 11.25 0.25
N ALA A 11 -5.24 11.14 0.12
CA ALA A 11 -5.99 11.87 -0.88
C ALA A 11 -5.91 13.38 -0.68
N ASP A 12 -6.03 13.81 0.58
CA ASP A 12 -6.03 15.20 1.01
C ASP A 12 -5.09 15.31 2.22
N LYS A 13 -3.87 15.81 2.00
CA LYS A 13 -2.90 16.12 3.07
C LYS A 13 -2.96 17.59 3.39
N THR A 14 -3.21 17.92 4.65
CA THR A 14 -3.00 19.28 5.16
C THR A 14 -1.57 19.37 5.66
N LEU A 15 -0.76 20.22 5.03
CA LEU A 15 0.64 20.44 5.39
C LEU A 15 0.78 21.85 5.95
N TYR A 16 1.32 21.97 7.15
CA TYR A 16 1.74 23.26 7.68
C TYR A 16 3.08 23.63 7.05
N LEU A 17 3.15 24.79 6.41
CA LEU A 17 4.35 25.31 5.75
C LEU A 17 4.90 26.49 6.55
N ALA A 18 6.22 26.53 6.73
CA ALA A 18 6.87 27.70 7.28
C ALA A 18 6.81 28.87 6.26
N PRO A 19 6.75 30.12 6.71
CA PRO A 19 6.74 31.27 5.80
C PRO A 19 8.04 31.31 4.98
N GLY A 20 7.93 31.04 3.68
CA GLY A 20 9.05 30.98 2.73
C GLY A 20 9.31 29.59 2.14
N GLU A 21 8.65 28.54 2.61
CA GLU A 21 8.75 27.20 2.02
C GLU A 21 7.76 27.01 0.87
N GLU A 22 8.25 26.47 -0.25
CA GLU A 22 7.39 26.10 -1.37
C GLU A 22 6.58 24.84 -1.03
N PRO A 23 5.27 24.83 -1.34
CA PRO A 23 4.45 23.65 -1.11
C PRO A 23 4.98 22.46 -1.93
N PRO A 24 4.99 21.24 -1.38
CA PRO A 24 5.47 20.09 -2.12
C PRO A 24 4.61 19.86 -3.36
N HIS A 25 5.26 19.82 -4.53
CA HIS A 25 4.58 19.62 -5.80
C HIS A 25 4.04 18.19 -5.91
N ARG A 26 2.71 18.07 -5.96
CA ARG A 26 2.04 16.79 -6.18
C ARG A 26 1.85 16.55 -7.68
N THR A 27 2.49 15.51 -8.21
CA THR A 27 2.41 15.12 -9.62
C THR A 27 1.06 14.52 -10.02
N VAL A 28 0.25 14.06 -9.06
CA VAL A 28 -1.01 13.35 -9.28
C VAL A 28 -2.20 14.26 -8.97
N GLN A 29 -2.95 14.70 -9.97
CA GLN A 29 -4.01 15.71 -9.77
C GLN A 29 -5.34 15.18 -9.20
N SER A 30 -5.66 13.90 -9.35
CA SER A 30 -6.95 13.35 -8.88
C SER A 30 -6.78 12.12 -8.00
N LYS A 31 -7.73 11.91 -7.07
CA LYS A 31 -7.78 10.70 -6.21
C LYS A 31 -7.86 9.41 -7.01
N ARG A 32 -8.40 9.45 -8.24
CA ARG A 32 -8.49 8.30 -9.14
C ARG A 32 -7.13 7.86 -9.67
N PHE A 33 -6.18 8.80 -9.77
CA PHE A 33 -4.83 8.54 -10.27
C PHE A 33 -3.84 8.24 -9.14
N ILE A 34 -4.25 8.33 -7.87
CA ILE A 34 -3.41 7.90 -6.75
C ILE A 34 -3.26 6.38 -6.83
N THR A 35 -2.01 5.92 -6.86
CA THR A 35 -1.70 4.50 -6.87
C THR A 35 -2.25 3.85 -5.61
N LYS A 36 -3.12 2.85 -5.81
CA LYS A 36 -3.60 1.94 -4.78
C LYS A 36 -2.73 0.70 -4.79
N VAL A 37 -2.20 0.32 -3.64
CA VAL A 37 -1.42 -0.90 -3.43
C VAL A 37 -2.25 -1.85 -2.60
N MET A 38 -2.35 -3.10 -3.06
CA MET A 38 -2.90 -4.17 -2.25
C MET A 38 -1.80 -4.81 -1.43
N PHE A 39 -2.05 -4.98 -0.15
CA PHE A 39 -1.22 -5.80 0.72
C PHE A 39 -1.98 -7.05 1.10
N MET A 40 -1.31 -8.19 0.95
CA MET A 40 -1.77 -9.47 1.46
C MET A 40 -0.98 -9.78 2.73
N GLY A 41 -1.67 -9.95 3.85
CA GLY A 41 -1.09 -10.30 5.14
C GLY A 41 -1.47 -11.72 5.55
N ALA A 42 -0.51 -12.48 6.06
CA ALA A 42 -0.79 -13.78 6.65
C ALA A 42 -0.36 -13.78 8.12
N MET A 43 -1.32 -14.11 8.99
CA MET A 43 -1.08 -14.43 10.39
C MET A 43 -1.42 -15.90 10.63
N MET A 44 -0.54 -16.59 11.32
CA MET A 44 -0.72 -17.95 11.81
C MET A 44 -0.93 -17.92 13.33
N ARG A 45 -1.47 -18.99 13.90
CA ARG A 45 -1.52 -19.12 15.35
C ARG A 45 -0.09 -19.20 15.91
N PRO A 46 0.22 -18.48 17.01
CA PRO A 46 1.53 -18.55 17.62
C PRO A 46 1.79 -19.97 18.13
N ILE A 47 2.99 -20.47 17.87
CA ILE A 47 3.42 -21.82 18.23
C ILE A 47 4.28 -21.71 19.48
N HIS A 48 3.91 -22.49 20.51
CA HIS A 48 4.62 -22.57 21.78
C HIS A 48 5.18 -23.97 21.96
N THR A 49 6.40 -24.04 22.51
CA THR A 49 7.01 -25.29 22.96
C THR A 49 6.32 -25.77 24.24
N SER A 50 6.45 -27.06 24.58
CA SER A 50 5.95 -27.65 25.83
C SER A 50 6.36 -26.89 27.09
N ASP A 51 7.52 -26.23 27.05
CA ASP A 51 8.08 -25.48 28.18
C ASP A 51 7.55 -24.03 28.26
N GLY A 52 6.54 -23.68 27.44
CA GLY A 52 5.91 -22.37 27.42
C GLY A 52 6.69 -21.29 26.65
N LEU A 53 7.83 -21.66 26.05
CA LEU A 53 8.62 -20.75 25.21
C LEU A 53 7.94 -20.53 23.85
N LEU A 54 7.85 -19.26 23.44
CA LEU A 54 7.31 -18.87 22.14
C LEU A 54 8.32 -19.24 21.04
N LEU A 55 7.97 -20.21 20.20
CA LEU A 55 8.79 -20.62 19.05
C LEU A 55 8.51 -19.72 17.84
N PHE A 56 7.25 -19.32 17.67
CA PHE A 56 6.84 -18.48 16.55
C PHE A 56 5.67 -17.59 16.94
N ASP A 57 5.81 -16.28 16.71
CA ASP A 57 4.82 -15.25 17.06
C ASP A 57 3.62 -15.20 16.10
N GLY A 58 3.56 -16.10 15.11
CA GLY A 58 2.45 -16.16 14.16
C GLY A 58 2.49 -15.08 13.06
N LYS A 59 3.50 -14.21 13.05
CA LYS A 59 3.66 -13.16 12.03
C LYS A 59 4.46 -13.70 10.85
N LEU A 60 3.79 -13.98 9.73
CA LEU A 60 4.45 -14.49 8.52
C LEU A 60 4.95 -13.36 7.59
N GLY A 61 4.25 -12.23 7.58
CA GLY A 61 4.64 -11.04 6.82
C GLY A 61 3.49 -10.35 6.09
N MET A 62 3.85 -9.30 5.34
CA MET A 62 2.98 -8.56 4.44
C MET A 62 3.67 -8.43 3.08
N TRP A 63 2.96 -8.72 1.99
CA TRP A 63 3.50 -8.62 0.64
C TRP A 63 2.64 -7.71 -0.23
N PRO A 64 3.25 -6.81 -1.03
CA PRO A 64 2.51 -6.02 -1.99
C PRO A 64 2.08 -6.91 -3.17
N PHE A 65 0.79 -6.96 -3.43
CA PHE A 65 0.19 -7.65 -4.56
C PHE A 65 -0.31 -6.61 -5.58
N THR A 66 0.60 -6.03 -6.37
CA THR A 66 0.24 -4.98 -7.33
C THR A 66 0.67 -5.35 -8.74
N GLU A 67 -0.25 -5.29 -9.71
CA GLU A 67 0.06 -5.40 -11.13
C GLU A 67 0.22 -4.00 -11.74
N ARG A 68 1.33 -3.75 -12.43
CA ARG A 68 1.56 -2.50 -13.15
C ARG A 68 0.65 -2.46 -14.38
N VAL A 69 -0.38 -1.61 -14.37
CA VAL A 69 -1.18 -1.34 -15.58
C VAL A 69 -0.79 0.01 -16.16
N LEU A 70 -0.44 0.00 -17.44
CA LEU A 70 -0.19 1.23 -18.19
C LEU A 70 -1.50 2.03 -18.32
N PRO A 71 -1.45 3.37 -18.15
CA PRO A 71 -2.62 4.22 -18.32
C PRO A 71 -3.18 4.11 -19.75
N ARG A 72 -4.50 4.20 -19.88
CA ARG A 72 -5.22 4.10 -21.18
C ARG A 72 -5.07 5.33 -22.09
N SER A 73 -4.26 6.31 -21.72
CA SER A 73 -4.12 7.57 -22.44
C SER A 73 -2.67 8.00 -22.56
N HIS A 74 -2.33 8.53 -23.73
CA HIS A 74 -1.02 8.93 -24.24
C HIS A 74 -0.43 10.18 -23.56
N LEU A 75 -0.40 10.18 -22.22
CA LEU A 75 0.26 11.17 -21.37
C LEU A 75 0.92 10.40 -20.23
N GLU A 76 2.24 10.59 -20.06
CA GLU A 76 3.09 9.89 -19.10
C GLU A 76 2.76 10.22 -17.64
N ILE A 77 1.59 9.77 -17.15
CA ILE A 77 1.18 9.96 -15.75
C ILE A 77 0.56 8.68 -15.22
N GLY A 78 1.29 8.03 -14.31
CA GLY A 78 0.75 7.17 -13.26
C GLY A 78 0.60 5.69 -13.59
N LEU A 79 1.49 4.87 -13.01
CA LEU A 79 1.32 3.42 -12.86
C LEU A 79 0.03 3.15 -12.07
N LEU A 80 -1.05 2.82 -12.78
CA LEU A 80 -2.30 2.42 -12.16
C LEU A 80 -2.15 0.95 -11.76
N GLY A 81 -1.98 0.68 -10.48
CA GLY A 81 -2.03 -0.69 -9.96
C GLY A 81 -3.44 -1.26 -10.10
N ARG A 82 -3.69 -2.25 -10.97
CA ARG A 82 -4.95 -3.04 -10.88
C ARG A 82 -4.70 -4.28 -10.04
N CYS A 83 -5.73 -4.73 -9.33
CA CYS A 83 -5.73 -6.03 -8.67
C CYS A 83 -5.80 -7.12 -9.74
N LYS A 84 -4.89 -8.10 -9.73
CA LYS A 84 -5.31 -9.43 -10.18
C LYS A 84 -6.32 -9.93 -9.16
N ARG A 85 -7.42 -10.49 -9.63
CA ARG A 85 -8.35 -11.21 -8.75
C ARG A 85 -7.56 -12.39 -8.20
N ALA A 86 -7.36 -12.48 -6.88
CA ALA A 86 -6.89 -13.72 -6.28
C ALA A 86 -7.97 -14.79 -6.59
N LEU A 87 -7.54 -15.91 -7.17
CA LEU A 87 -8.41 -17.05 -7.48
C LEU A 87 -9.04 -17.61 -6.20
#